data_AF-A0A1I1TX90-F1
#
_entry.id   AF-A0A1I1TX90-F1
#
_cell.length_a   1.000
_cell.length_b   1.000
_cell.length_c   1.000
_cell.angle_alpha   90.00
_cell.angle_beta   90.00
_cell.angle_gamma   90.00
#
_symmetry.space_group_name_H-M   'P 1'
#
loop_
_entity.id
_entity.type
_entity.pdbx_description
1 polymer ?
#
loop_
_entity_poly.entity_id
_entity_poly.type
_entity_poly.pdbx_seq_one_letter_code
_entity_poly.pdbx_strand_id
1 'polypeptide(L)'
;MEKKYIKEVCNEEFLSIIDTFTKNSNYHLFVNGNNGDEYLIKLRQSDCDDRLAQEYLAYELCDKLRIETPKFDLLTLDHKVFENKKEDFERHNLNEAAIKLSHNLYFGSKLIKPIKQNNGDVVLNYDTKPDFLYNDLKKIENLEILAEIIAFTCFIANGDQFSNVFNILIKEDKSHAYAIDFGNSFFYNDWSYSKKNYIRKVCNYSNQNKLEIAKEIEEKLFDDIVERKNFCLDAMQKYIDFKKNNPFAKIVHRIETLSDSFIIEAVNNIPDVWLVNPKEEKEVYISFLISQKSIVRDIINEACRCNLHHFDNWNGQKLYWN
;
A
#
# COMPACT_ATOMS: atom_id res chain seq x y z
N MET A 1 8.28 9.62 25.59
CA MET A 1 7.89 9.92 24.20
C MET A 1 6.39 9.69 24.13
N GLU A 2 5.59 10.75 24.08
CA GLU A 2 4.14 10.61 23.84
C GLU A 2 3.96 9.96 22.47
N LYS A 3 3.34 8.78 22.44
CA LYS A 3 3.06 8.07 21.18
C LYS A 3 2.00 8.87 20.43
N LYS A 4 2.43 9.59 19.40
CA LYS A 4 1.69 10.62 18.65
C LYS A 4 0.36 10.17 18.02
N TYR A 5 -0.01 8.89 18.10
CA TYR A 5 -1.11 8.31 17.32
C TYR A 5 -2.03 7.35 18.06
N ILE A 6 -1.88 7.15 19.38
CA ILE A 6 -2.78 6.23 20.09
C ILE A 6 -4.11 6.92 20.40
N LYS A 7 -5.20 6.41 19.82
CA LYS A 7 -6.58 6.81 20.11
C LYS A 7 -7.35 5.63 20.69
N GLU A 8 -8.22 5.92 21.64
CA GLU A 8 -9.14 4.91 22.18
C GLU A 8 -10.41 4.86 21.34
N VAL A 9 -10.92 3.66 21.09
CA VAL A 9 -12.22 3.47 20.44
C VAL A 9 -13.32 3.67 21.46
N CYS A 10 -14.31 4.49 21.12
CA CYS A 10 -15.25 5.04 22.10
C CYS A 10 -16.58 4.31 22.23
N ASN A 11 -16.95 3.48 21.26
CA ASN A 11 -18.31 2.94 21.23
C ASN A 11 -18.41 1.56 20.59
N GLU A 12 -18.96 0.61 21.36
CA GLU A 12 -19.23 -0.78 20.97
C GLU A 12 -20.40 -0.90 19.99
N GLU A 13 -21.26 0.13 19.88
CA GLU A 13 -22.51 0.08 19.10
C GLU A 13 -22.32 0.02 17.57
N PHE A 14 -21.13 0.33 17.05
CA PHE A 14 -20.89 0.44 15.61
C PHE A 14 -19.86 -0.56 15.07
N LEU A 15 -19.83 -1.76 15.65
CA LEU A 15 -19.00 -2.85 15.16
C LEU A 15 -19.74 -3.66 14.10
N SER A 16 -19.39 -3.45 12.83
CA SER A 16 -19.69 -4.37 11.75
C SER A 16 -18.41 -5.06 11.27
N ILE A 17 -18.42 -6.39 11.25
CA ILE A 17 -17.43 -7.19 10.52
C ILE A 17 -17.87 -7.15 9.06
N ILE A 18 -17.01 -6.64 8.19
CA ILE A 18 -17.21 -6.75 6.75
C ILE A 18 -16.33 -7.86 6.23
N ASP A 19 -16.98 -8.89 5.69
CA ASP A 19 -16.35 -9.85 4.80
C ASP A 19 -16.16 -9.16 3.44
N THR A 20 -14.90 -8.89 3.07
CA THR A 20 -14.62 -8.38 1.73
C THR A 20 -14.74 -9.54 0.74
N PHE A 21 -15.41 -9.34 -0.40
CA PHE A 21 -15.94 -10.36 -1.33
C PHE A 21 -14.99 -11.42 -1.93
N THR A 22 -13.76 -11.61 -1.43
CA THR A 22 -12.86 -12.66 -1.89
C THR A 22 -12.82 -13.80 -0.88
N LYS A 23 -12.92 -15.05 -1.34
CA LYS A 23 -13.03 -16.27 -0.51
C LYS A 23 -11.84 -16.56 0.45
N ASN A 24 -10.92 -15.61 0.63
CA ASN A 24 -9.72 -15.65 1.50
C ASN A 24 -9.49 -14.28 2.21
N SER A 25 -10.56 -13.55 2.53
CA SER A 25 -10.56 -12.09 2.73
C SER A 25 -9.92 -11.57 4.02
N ASN A 26 -9.33 -10.39 3.91
CA ASN A 26 -8.97 -9.56 5.05
C ASN A 26 -10.23 -9.17 5.81
N TYR A 27 -10.23 -9.46 7.11
CA TYR A 27 -11.29 -9.01 7.99
C TYR A 27 -11.04 -7.57 8.40
N HIS A 28 -12.08 -6.75 8.20
CA HIS A 28 -12.09 -5.37 8.61
C HIS A 28 -13.18 -5.12 9.65
N LEU A 29 -12.88 -4.24 10.60
CA LEU A 29 -13.86 -3.76 11.58
C LEU A 29 -14.13 -2.28 11.35
N PHE A 30 -15.40 -1.91 11.27
CA PHE A 30 -15.79 -0.51 11.36
C PHE A 30 -15.87 -0.12 12.84
N VAL A 31 -15.32 1.04 13.20
CA VAL A 31 -15.35 1.54 14.58
C VAL A 31 -15.46 3.06 14.64
N ASN A 32 -15.96 3.57 15.77
CA ASN A 32 -15.95 4.99 16.11
C ASN A 32 -14.83 5.29 17.12
N GLY A 33 -13.90 6.16 16.75
CA GLY A 33 -12.89 6.69 17.66
C GLY A 33 -13.47 7.66 18.68
N ASN A 34 -12.77 7.85 19.80
CA ASN A 34 -13.14 8.82 20.84
C ASN A 34 -13.09 10.29 20.44
N ASN A 35 -12.48 10.56 19.29
CA ASN A 35 -12.45 11.83 18.61
C ASN A 35 -13.68 12.07 17.71
N GLY A 36 -14.60 11.11 17.61
CA GLY A 36 -15.77 11.20 16.72
C GLY A 36 -15.48 10.86 15.26
N ASP A 37 -14.24 10.45 14.93
CA ASP A 37 -13.91 9.95 13.60
C ASP A 37 -14.29 8.46 13.47
N GLU A 38 -14.69 8.05 12.27
CA GLU A 38 -14.94 6.65 11.95
C GLU A 38 -13.73 6.02 11.27
N TYR A 39 -13.47 4.76 11.59
CA TYR A 39 -12.31 4.03 11.11
C TYR A 39 -12.67 2.66 10.55
N LEU A 40 -11.88 2.23 9.57
CA LEU A 40 -11.72 0.85 9.14
C LEU A 40 -10.45 0.28 9.80
N ILE A 41 -10.60 -0.73 10.65
CA ILE A 41 -9.48 -1.44 11.26
C ILE A 41 -9.06 -2.60 10.38
N LYS A 42 -7.75 -2.77 10.18
CA LYS A 42 -7.18 -4.01 9.62
C LYS A 42 -6.73 -4.93 10.76
N LEU A 43 -7.19 -6.18 10.71
CA LEU A 43 -6.76 -7.22 11.63
C LEU A 43 -5.53 -7.95 11.06
N ARG A 44 -4.58 -8.35 11.92
CA ARG A 44 -3.48 -9.23 11.47
C ARG A 44 -4.05 -10.60 11.18
N GLN A 45 -3.58 -11.19 10.09
CA GLN A 45 -3.89 -12.57 9.72
C GLN A 45 -2.72 -13.46 10.11
N SER A 46 -3.00 -14.69 10.55
CA SER A 46 -1.99 -15.63 11.03
C SER A 46 -1.02 -16.12 9.95
N ASP A 47 -1.34 -15.91 8.68
CA ASP A 47 -0.59 -16.32 7.49
C ASP A 47 0.13 -15.16 6.78
N CYS A 48 -0.03 -13.92 7.26
CA CYS A 48 0.54 -12.71 6.67
C CYS A 48 1.13 -11.80 7.77
N ASP A 49 2.19 -12.29 8.43
CA ASP A 49 2.74 -11.69 9.65
C ASP A 49 3.18 -10.23 9.52
N ASP A 50 3.64 -9.79 8.34
CA ASP A 50 4.18 -8.44 8.15
C ASP A 50 3.13 -7.42 7.71
N ARG A 51 1.94 -7.88 7.28
CA ARG A 51 0.97 -7.06 6.53
C ARG A 51 0.62 -5.76 7.26
N LEU A 52 0.40 -5.84 8.58
CA LEU A 52 0.01 -4.70 9.40
C LEU A 52 1.15 -3.69 9.59
N ALA A 53 2.37 -4.18 9.81
CA ALA A 53 3.56 -3.36 9.92
C ALA A 53 3.87 -2.63 8.61
N GLN A 54 3.73 -3.33 7.48
CA GLN A 54 3.91 -2.76 6.14
C GLN A 54 2.87 -1.70 5.82
N GLU A 55 1.60 -1.95 6.14
CA GLU A 55 0.52 -0.97 5.95
C GLU A 55 0.81 0.32 6.70
N TYR A 56 1.12 0.22 7.99
CA TYR A 56 1.44 1.38 8.82
C TYR A 56 2.66 2.15 8.30
N LEU A 57 3.75 1.44 7.99
CA LEU A 57 4.96 2.06 7.47
C LEU A 57 4.70 2.78 6.14
N ALA A 58 3.92 2.17 5.24
CA ALA A 58 3.57 2.79 3.97
C ALA A 58 2.73 4.06 4.17
N TYR A 59 1.78 4.07 5.10
CA TYR A 59 1.00 5.27 5.42
C TYR A 59 1.85 6.40 6.02
N GLU A 60 2.80 6.09 6.91
CA GLU A 60 3.78 7.06 7.42
C GLU A 60 4.62 7.66 6.28
N LEU A 61 5.06 6.82 5.33
CA LEU A 61 5.82 7.26 4.16
C LEU A 61 4.95 8.10 3.22
N CYS A 62 3.71 7.72 2.94
CA CYS A 62 2.76 8.49 2.15
C CYS A 62 2.52 9.88 2.72
N ASP A 63 2.29 10.00 4.04
CA ASP A 63 2.06 11.30 4.68
C ASP A 63 3.29 12.21 4.52
N LYS A 64 4.49 11.66 4.72
CA LYS A 64 5.75 12.40 4.52
C LYS A 64 5.98 12.79 3.06
N LEU A 65 5.65 11.90 2.13
CA LEU A 65 5.77 12.13 0.69
C LEU A 65 4.61 12.94 0.13
N ARG A 66 3.58 13.26 0.94
CA ARG A 66 2.34 13.94 0.52
C ARG A 66 1.63 13.23 -0.63
N ILE A 67 1.51 11.91 -0.51
CA ILE A 67 0.65 11.08 -1.36
C ILE A 67 -0.69 10.97 -0.67
N GLU A 68 -1.79 11.15 -1.41
CA GLU A 68 -3.12 11.09 -0.82
C GLU A 68 -3.51 9.66 -0.44
N THR A 69 -3.68 9.46 0.87
CA THR A 69 -4.24 8.27 1.50
C THR A 69 -5.33 8.70 2.47
N PRO A 70 -6.24 7.80 2.89
CA PRO A 70 -7.04 8.06 4.08
C PRO A 70 -6.13 8.43 5.25
N LYS A 71 -6.54 9.37 6.09
CA LYS A 71 -5.81 9.60 7.34
C LYS A 71 -5.87 8.35 8.21
N PHE A 72 -4.88 8.13 9.06
CA PHE A 72 -4.79 6.92 9.87
C PHE A 72 -4.41 7.27 11.31
N ASP A 73 -4.76 6.37 12.22
CA ASP A 73 -4.41 6.41 13.63
C ASP A 73 -4.08 5.00 14.13
N LEU A 74 -3.37 4.92 15.25
CA LEU A 74 -3.22 3.68 16.00
C LEU A 74 -4.35 3.60 17.01
N LEU A 75 -5.16 2.57 16.93
CA LEU A 75 -6.37 2.44 17.75
C LEU A 75 -6.17 1.40 18.84
N THR A 76 -6.73 1.67 20.01
CA THR A 76 -6.89 0.65 21.04
C THR A 76 -8.34 0.23 21.21
N LEU A 77 -8.57 -1.09 21.16
CA LEU A 77 -9.88 -1.71 21.37
C LEU A 77 -9.95 -2.34 22.77
N ASP A 78 -11.02 -2.09 23.51
CA ASP A 78 -11.30 -2.79 24.76
C ASP A 78 -11.56 -4.28 24.46
N HIS A 79 -11.06 -5.19 25.30
CA HIS A 79 -11.32 -6.62 25.17
C HIS A 79 -12.83 -6.94 25.15
N LYS A 80 -13.64 -6.11 25.82
CA LYS A 80 -15.11 -6.23 25.82
C LYS A 80 -15.74 -6.16 24.44
N VAL A 81 -15.14 -5.41 23.50
CA VAL A 81 -15.56 -5.35 22.09
C VAL A 81 -15.57 -6.76 21.47
N PHE A 82 -14.55 -7.56 21.76
CA PHE A 82 -14.44 -8.92 21.24
C PHE A 82 -15.36 -9.89 21.97
N GLU A 83 -15.52 -9.74 23.28
CA GLU A 83 -16.45 -10.57 24.07
C GLU A 83 -17.89 -10.41 23.58
N ASN A 84 -18.33 -9.16 23.35
CA ASN A 84 -19.69 -8.84 22.92
C ASN A 84 -19.99 -9.29 21.47
N LYS A 85 -18.94 -9.55 20.67
CA LYS A 85 -19.04 -9.95 19.26
C LYS A 85 -18.48 -11.35 18.99
N LYS A 86 -18.21 -12.13 20.04
CA LYS A 86 -17.52 -13.42 19.95
C LYS A 86 -18.14 -14.38 18.93
N GLU A 87 -19.46 -14.48 18.90
CA GLU A 87 -20.17 -15.33 17.92
C GLU A 87 -19.95 -14.89 16.47
N ASP A 88 -19.90 -13.57 16.20
CA ASP A 88 -19.61 -13.06 14.86
C ASP A 88 -18.16 -13.37 14.47
N PHE A 89 -17.20 -13.21 15.38
CA PHE A 89 -15.80 -13.57 15.15
C PHE A 89 -15.61 -15.07 14.88
N GLU A 90 -16.25 -15.93 15.68
CA GLU A 90 -16.23 -17.39 15.51
C GLU A 90 -16.85 -17.80 14.17
N ARG A 91 -17.98 -17.18 13.78
CA ARG A 91 -18.64 -17.43 12.48
C ARG A 91 -17.72 -17.14 11.30
N HIS A 92 -16.88 -16.11 11.41
CA HIS A 92 -15.94 -15.72 10.36
C HIS A 92 -14.58 -16.42 10.49
N ASN A 93 -14.45 -17.44 11.34
CA ASN A 93 -13.18 -18.17 11.55
C ASN A 93 -11.98 -17.24 11.83
N LEU A 94 -12.26 -16.09 12.45
CA LEU A 94 -11.25 -15.21 12.99
C LEU A 94 -10.69 -15.92 14.22
N ASN A 95 -9.60 -16.64 14.03
CA ASN A 95 -9.02 -17.43 15.10
C ASN A 95 -8.68 -16.53 16.30
N GLU A 96 -8.78 -17.08 17.52
CA GLU A 96 -8.45 -16.34 18.74
C GLU A 96 -7.04 -15.73 18.69
N ALA A 97 -6.11 -16.25 17.88
CA ALA A 97 -4.76 -15.72 17.73
C ALA A 97 -4.69 -14.41 16.90
N ALA A 98 -5.50 -14.27 15.85
CA ALA A 98 -5.66 -13.06 15.05
C ALA A 98 -6.39 -11.95 15.83
N ILE A 99 -7.27 -12.35 16.75
CA ILE A 99 -8.00 -11.45 17.66
C ILE A 99 -7.14 -11.06 18.87
N LYS A 100 -6.42 -12.02 19.48
CA LYS A 100 -5.48 -11.83 20.60
C LYS A 100 -4.14 -11.24 20.16
N LEU A 101 -4.16 -10.39 19.13
CA LEU A 101 -3.01 -9.55 18.85
C LEU A 101 -2.69 -8.74 20.09
N SER A 102 -1.58 -9.17 20.68
CA SER A 102 -1.11 -8.78 21.97
C SER A 102 -1.13 -7.26 22.09
N HIS A 103 -1.79 -6.75 23.13
CA HIS A 103 -1.78 -5.36 23.59
C HIS A 103 -2.82 -4.40 23.01
N ASN A 104 -3.93 -4.90 22.45
CA ASN A 104 -5.07 -4.07 22.04
C ASN A 104 -4.67 -2.95 21.06
N LEU A 105 -3.70 -3.15 20.16
CA LEU A 105 -3.21 -2.07 19.28
C LEU A 105 -3.39 -2.41 17.81
N TYR A 106 -4.09 -1.54 17.09
CA TYR A 106 -4.55 -1.78 15.72
C TYR A 106 -4.23 -0.60 14.81
N PHE A 107 -4.02 -0.86 13.52
CA PHE A 107 -4.03 0.19 12.50
C PHE A 107 -5.48 0.49 12.11
N GLY A 108 -5.87 1.76 12.18
CA GLY A 108 -7.17 2.24 11.71
C GLY A 108 -7.00 3.32 10.64
N SER A 109 -7.58 3.10 9.46
CA SER A 109 -7.71 4.16 8.45
C SER A 109 -9.07 4.85 8.60
N LYS A 110 -9.07 6.19 8.60
CA LYS A 110 -10.31 6.98 8.65
C LYS A 110 -11.16 6.69 7.42
N LEU A 111 -12.45 6.54 7.63
CA LEU A 111 -13.38 6.37 6.52
C LEU A 111 -13.44 7.65 5.69
N ILE A 112 -13.28 7.49 4.38
CA ILE A 112 -13.60 8.55 3.44
C ILE A 112 -15.12 8.54 3.26
N LYS A 113 -15.75 9.71 3.31
CA LYS A 113 -17.20 9.83 3.10
C LYS A 113 -17.50 10.93 2.07
N PRO A 114 -18.48 10.74 1.18
CA PRO A 114 -19.12 9.47 0.85
C PRO A 114 -18.24 8.59 -0.07
N ILE A 115 -18.08 7.31 0.26
CA ILE A 115 -17.50 6.30 -0.65
C ILE A 115 -18.67 5.67 -1.40
N LYS A 116 -18.61 5.71 -2.73
CA LYS A 116 -19.42 4.83 -3.56
C LYS A 116 -18.94 3.41 -3.26
N GLN A 117 -19.75 2.59 -2.58
CA GLN A 117 -19.53 1.15 -2.64
C GLN A 117 -19.50 0.78 -4.12
N ASN A 118 -18.43 0.13 -4.58
CA ASN A 118 -18.43 -0.57 -5.85
C ASN A 118 -19.38 -1.77 -5.73
N ASN A 119 -20.68 -1.51 -5.53
CA ASN A 119 -21.77 -2.46 -5.65
C ASN A 119 -21.98 -2.71 -7.13
N GLY A 120 -21.10 -3.51 -7.70
CA GLY A 120 -21.33 -4.22 -8.92
C GLY A 120 -20.62 -5.54 -8.74
N ASP A 121 -21.30 -6.64 -9.01
CA ASP A 121 -20.69 -7.94 -9.24
C ASP A 121 -19.62 -7.79 -10.34
N VAL A 122 -18.41 -7.35 -9.96
CA VAL A 122 -17.26 -7.35 -10.86
C VAL A 122 -16.80 -8.79 -10.87
N VAL A 123 -17.49 -9.60 -11.68
CA VAL A 123 -16.91 -10.81 -12.22
C VAL A 123 -15.67 -10.33 -12.98
N LEU A 124 -14.50 -10.41 -12.34
CA LEU A 124 -13.21 -10.23 -12.97
C LEU A 124 -13.06 -11.36 -13.99
N ASN A 125 -13.74 -11.23 -15.12
CA ASN A 125 -13.38 -11.98 -16.29
C ASN A 125 -12.08 -11.34 -16.76
N TYR A 126 -10.97 -12.06 -16.62
CA TYR A 126 -9.62 -11.56 -16.93
C TYR A 126 -9.49 -11.03 -18.37
N ASP A 127 -10.44 -11.34 -19.25
CA ASP A 127 -10.55 -10.83 -20.62
C ASP A 127 -11.14 -9.41 -20.72
N THR A 128 -11.83 -8.91 -19.68
CA THR A 128 -12.41 -7.56 -19.67
C THR A 128 -11.59 -6.64 -18.78
N LYS A 129 -10.91 -5.67 -19.40
CA LYS A 129 -10.31 -4.54 -18.69
C LYS A 129 -11.40 -3.87 -17.83
N PRO A 130 -11.14 -3.51 -16.57
CA PRO A 130 -12.16 -2.96 -15.67
C PRO A 130 -12.56 -1.54 -16.11
N ASP A 131 -13.48 -1.46 -17.08
CA ASP A 131 -13.99 -0.23 -17.69
C ASP A 131 -14.49 0.79 -16.66
N PHE A 132 -14.93 0.33 -15.49
CA PHE A 132 -15.36 1.21 -14.40
C PHE A 132 -14.20 2.09 -13.89
N LEU A 133 -13.00 1.52 -13.68
CA LEU A 133 -11.86 2.26 -13.14
C LEU A 133 -11.42 3.33 -14.13
N TYR A 134 -11.37 3.01 -15.43
CA TYR A 134 -11.07 4.01 -16.47
C TYR A 134 -12.04 5.18 -16.44
N ASN A 135 -13.34 4.89 -16.41
CA ASN A 135 -14.37 5.93 -16.44
C ASN A 135 -14.38 6.81 -15.19
N ASP A 136 -13.95 6.26 -14.06
CA ASP A 136 -13.87 6.98 -12.80
C ASP A 136 -12.58 7.81 -12.70
N LEU A 137 -11.43 7.25 -13.09
CA LEU A 137 -10.15 7.98 -13.14
C LEU A 137 -10.17 9.18 -14.08
N LYS A 138 -10.96 9.16 -15.16
CA LYS A 138 -11.13 10.33 -16.03
C LYS A 138 -11.68 11.57 -15.32
N LYS A 139 -12.36 11.38 -14.19
CA LYS A 139 -13.15 12.41 -13.51
C LYS A 139 -12.47 12.97 -12.25
N ILE A 140 -11.38 12.35 -11.80
CA ILE A 140 -10.64 12.82 -10.63
C ILE A 140 -9.93 14.14 -10.92
N GLU A 141 -9.91 15.01 -9.92
CA GLU A 141 -9.29 16.33 -9.99
C GLU A 141 -7.80 16.24 -9.65
N ASN A 142 -7.42 15.30 -8.78
CA ASN A 142 -6.04 15.09 -8.31
C ASN A 142 -5.24 14.09 -9.17
N LEU A 143 -5.22 14.28 -10.50
CA LEU A 143 -4.60 13.34 -11.45
C LEU A 143 -3.12 13.04 -11.18
N GLU A 144 -2.38 13.94 -10.51
CA GLU A 144 -0.99 13.71 -10.14
C GLU A 144 -0.81 12.44 -9.28
N ILE A 145 -1.83 12.04 -8.52
CA ILE A 145 -1.77 10.86 -7.66
C ILE A 145 -1.43 9.59 -8.45
N LEU A 146 -1.80 9.50 -9.72
CA LEU A 146 -1.55 8.30 -10.54
C LEU A 146 -0.05 8.07 -10.75
N ALA A 147 0.70 9.13 -11.04
CA ALA A 147 2.16 9.05 -11.13
C ALA A 147 2.80 8.86 -9.74
N GLU A 148 2.20 9.44 -8.70
CA GLU A 148 2.66 9.29 -7.32
C GLU A 148 2.54 7.84 -6.83
N ILE A 149 1.41 7.19 -7.11
CA ILE A 149 1.17 5.77 -6.80
C ILE A 149 2.22 4.90 -7.48
N ILE A 150 2.46 5.08 -8.77
CA ILE A 150 3.46 4.27 -9.50
C ILE A 150 4.86 4.45 -8.94
N ALA A 151 5.29 5.69 -8.68
CA ALA A 151 6.60 5.95 -8.11
C ALA A 151 6.73 5.39 -6.70
N PHE A 152 5.67 5.50 -5.90
CA PHE A 152 5.64 4.96 -4.54
C PHE A 152 5.64 3.43 -4.53
N THR A 153 4.90 2.78 -5.43
CA THR A 153 4.96 1.34 -5.66
C THR A 153 6.37 0.88 -5.99
N CYS A 154 7.11 1.62 -6.84
CA CYS A 154 8.52 1.32 -7.11
C CYS A 154 9.40 1.50 -5.87
N PHE A 155 9.08 2.47 -5.00
CA PHE A 155 9.84 2.74 -3.78
C PHE A 155 9.59 1.74 -2.64
N ILE A 156 8.39 1.20 -2.51
CA ILE A 156 8.08 0.19 -1.47
C ILE A 156 8.03 -1.23 -2.04
N ALA A 157 8.19 -1.39 -3.36
CA ALA A 157 8.04 -2.65 -4.08
C ALA A 157 6.70 -3.38 -3.82
N ASN A 158 5.58 -2.68 -4.02
CA ASN A 158 4.22 -3.23 -3.86
C ASN A 158 3.53 -3.44 -5.23
N GLY A 159 3.86 -4.54 -5.91
CA GLY A 159 3.29 -4.86 -7.24
C GLY A 159 1.76 -5.06 -7.25
N ASP A 160 1.15 -5.41 -6.09
CA ASP A 160 -0.30 -5.57 -5.96
C ASP A 160 -1.07 -4.29 -6.32
N GLN A 161 -0.44 -3.12 -6.14
CA GLN A 161 -1.01 -1.83 -6.54
C GLN A 161 -1.25 -1.70 -8.06
N PHE A 162 -0.53 -2.47 -8.88
CA PHE A 162 -0.66 -2.44 -10.35
C PHE A 162 -1.71 -3.42 -10.87
N SER A 163 -2.03 -4.46 -10.10
CA SER A 163 -2.97 -5.50 -10.51
C SER A 163 -4.34 -5.36 -9.86
N ASN A 164 -4.40 -4.90 -8.60
CA ASN A 164 -5.63 -4.83 -7.83
C ASN A 164 -6.27 -3.43 -7.93
N VAL A 165 -7.35 -3.34 -8.72
CA VAL A 165 -8.13 -2.12 -8.90
C VAL A 165 -8.81 -1.61 -7.63
N PHE A 166 -8.95 -2.45 -6.61
CA PHE A 166 -9.52 -2.05 -5.32
C PHE A 166 -8.51 -1.37 -4.40
N ASN A 167 -7.22 -1.32 -4.77
CA ASN A 167 -6.19 -0.60 -4.04
C ASN A 167 -6.19 0.92 -4.37
N ILE A 168 -7.12 1.37 -5.22
CA ILE A 168 -7.40 2.79 -5.47
C ILE A 168 -8.85 3.07 -5.08
N LEU A 169 -9.01 3.97 -4.12
CA LEU A 169 -10.32 4.43 -3.65
C LEU A 169 -10.66 5.75 -4.32
N ILE A 170 -11.83 5.85 -4.94
CA ILE A 170 -12.32 7.08 -5.59
C ILE A 170 -13.55 7.56 -4.82
N LYS A 171 -13.61 8.86 -4.50
CA LYS A 171 -14.81 9.47 -3.89
C LYS A 171 -16.04 9.29 -4.76
N GLU A 172 -17.22 9.27 -4.17
CA GLU A 172 -18.47 9.14 -4.93
C GLU A 172 -18.70 10.26 -5.94
N ASP A 173 -18.37 11.50 -5.57
CA ASP A 173 -18.39 12.67 -6.47
C ASP A 173 -17.27 12.63 -7.52
N LYS A 174 -16.36 11.66 -7.40
CA LYS A 174 -15.18 11.43 -8.24
C LYS A 174 -14.21 12.59 -8.25
N SER A 175 -14.24 13.46 -7.24
CA SER A 175 -13.31 14.58 -7.14
C SER A 175 -11.89 14.12 -6.82
N HIS A 176 -11.73 13.05 -6.02
CA HIS A 176 -10.41 12.61 -5.53
C HIS A 176 -10.27 11.10 -5.56
N ALA A 177 -9.06 10.65 -5.90
CA ALA A 177 -8.59 9.29 -5.65
C ALA A 177 -7.62 9.23 -4.47
N TYR A 178 -7.52 8.06 -3.84
CA TYR A 178 -6.65 7.75 -2.71
C TYR A 178 -6.02 6.38 -2.91
N ALA A 179 -4.76 6.24 -2.50
CA ALA A 179 -4.06 4.95 -2.49
C ALA A 179 -4.30 4.22 -1.15
N ILE A 180 -4.58 2.92 -1.21
CA ILE A 180 -4.86 2.08 -0.03
C ILE A 180 -4.29 0.66 -0.20
N ASP A 181 -4.25 -0.11 0.89
CA ASP A 181 -3.84 -1.52 0.92
C ASP A 181 -2.38 -1.77 0.49
N PHE A 182 -1.48 -1.29 1.34
CA PHE A 182 -0.04 -1.44 1.18
C PHE A 182 0.54 -2.65 1.90
N GLY A 183 -0.31 -3.54 2.42
CA GLY A 183 0.11 -4.73 3.16
C GLY A 183 0.92 -5.77 2.35
N ASN A 184 1.04 -5.61 1.03
CA ASN A 184 1.85 -6.45 0.14
C ASN A 184 3.16 -5.74 -0.31
N SER A 185 3.63 -4.78 0.47
CA SER A 185 4.89 -4.08 0.23
C SER A 185 6.11 -4.98 0.46
N PHE A 186 7.28 -4.50 0.03
CA PHE A 186 8.56 -5.19 0.18
C PHE A 186 8.56 -6.57 -0.48
N PHE A 187 7.96 -6.63 -1.68
CA PHE A 187 7.77 -7.81 -2.54
C PHE A 187 6.76 -8.84 -2.05
N TYR A 188 6.58 -9.03 -0.74
CA TYR A 188 5.69 -10.05 -0.15
C TYR A 188 5.19 -9.65 1.24
N ASN A 189 4.01 -10.14 1.62
CA ASN A 189 3.35 -9.86 2.89
C ASN A 189 3.77 -10.80 4.06
N ASP A 190 4.70 -11.72 3.83
CA ASP A 190 5.17 -12.70 4.81
C ASP A 190 6.62 -12.44 5.25
N TRP A 191 6.98 -12.85 6.47
CA TRP A 191 8.37 -12.76 6.96
C TRP A 191 9.22 -13.97 6.55
N SER A 192 9.24 -14.29 5.26
CA SER A 192 9.92 -15.48 4.75
C SER A 192 11.44 -15.32 4.59
N TYR A 193 12.14 -16.45 4.61
CA TYR A 193 13.57 -16.51 4.26
C TYR A 193 13.84 -15.99 2.84
N SER A 194 12.97 -16.34 1.88
CA SER A 194 13.06 -15.90 0.49
C SER A 194 12.97 -14.39 0.36
N LYS A 195 11.98 -13.75 1.00
CA LYS A 195 11.85 -12.28 1.05
C LYS A 195 13.10 -11.61 1.62
N LYS A 196 13.55 -12.06 2.79
CA LYS A 196 14.75 -11.51 3.46
C LYS A 196 15.98 -11.56 2.57
N ASN A 197 16.23 -12.69 1.92
CA ASN A 197 17.38 -12.86 1.04
C ASN A 197 17.27 -11.98 -0.21
N TYR A 198 16.07 -11.86 -0.76
CA TYR A 198 15.83 -11.00 -1.91
C TYR A 198 16.07 -9.52 -1.57
N ILE A 199 15.55 -9.04 -0.44
CA ILE A 199 15.81 -7.68 0.05
C ILE A 199 17.31 -7.46 0.26
N ARG A 200 18.00 -8.39 0.93
CA ARG A 200 19.46 -8.29 1.13
C ARG A 200 20.23 -8.24 -0.19
N LYS A 201 19.81 -9.02 -1.19
CA LYS A 201 20.35 -8.95 -2.55
C LYS A 201 20.15 -7.54 -3.12
N VAL A 202 18.93 -7.01 -3.12
CA VAL A 202 18.63 -5.65 -3.60
C VAL A 202 19.54 -4.61 -2.93
N CYS A 203 19.63 -4.64 -1.60
CA CYS A 203 20.47 -3.74 -0.83
C CYS A 203 21.94 -3.80 -1.25
N ASN A 204 22.51 -5.01 -1.35
CA ASN A 204 23.91 -5.20 -1.72
C ASN A 204 24.21 -4.76 -3.16
N TYR A 205 23.35 -5.15 -4.11
CA TYR A 205 23.54 -4.88 -5.53
C TYR A 205 23.31 -3.41 -5.89
N SER A 206 22.40 -2.71 -5.20
CA SER A 206 22.18 -1.27 -5.41
C SER A 206 23.46 -0.43 -5.20
N ASN A 207 24.44 -0.94 -4.46
CA ASN A 207 25.73 -0.28 -4.24
C ASN A 207 26.76 -0.57 -5.34
N GLN A 208 26.57 -1.62 -6.14
CA GLN A 208 27.56 -2.13 -7.08
C GLN A 208 27.10 -2.08 -8.55
N ASN A 209 25.83 -2.40 -8.82
CA ASN A 209 25.26 -2.43 -10.16
C ASN A 209 23.78 -1.98 -10.16
N LYS A 210 23.55 -0.68 -10.02
CA LYS A 210 22.22 -0.06 -9.93
C LYS A 210 21.29 -0.40 -11.09
N LEU A 211 21.82 -0.41 -12.31
CA LEU A 211 20.99 -0.61 -13.51
C LEU A 211 20.48 -2.06 -13.60
N GLU A 212 21.32 -3.04 -13.28
CA GLU A 212 20.94 -4.45 -13.30
C GLU A 212 19.85 -4.74 -12.26
N ILE A 213 20.02 -4.24 -11.03
CA ILE A 213 19.01 -4.45 -10.00
C ILE A 213 17.72 -3.68 -10.27
N ALA A 214 17.80 -2.50 -10.89
CA ALA A 214 16.62 -1.74 -11.28
C ALA A 214 15.78 -2.49 -12.31
N LYS A 215 16.41 -3.13 -13.32
CA LYS A 215 15.73 -3.99 -14.29
C LYS A 215 15.07 -5.19 -13.62
N GLU A 216 15.78 -5.87 -12.72
CA GLU A 216 15.23 -7.04 -12.03
C GLU A 216 14.00 -6.68 -11.16
N ILE A 217 14.04 -5.54 -10.48
CA ILE A 217 12.90 -5.06 -9.68
C ILE A 217 11.77 -4.63 -10.61
N GLU A 218 12.08 -3.96 -11.71
CA GLU A 218 11.09 -3.57 -12.71
C GLU A 218 10.37 -4.78 -13.28
N GLU A 219 11.09 -5.79 -13.78
CA GLU A 219 10.51 -7.08 -14.19
C GLU A 219 9.65 -7.68 -13.07
N LYS A 220 10.12 -7.68 -11.82
CA LYS A 220 9.32 -8.24 -10.71
C LYS A 220 8.02 -7.46 -10.42
N LEU A 221 8.02 -6.15 -10.61
CA LEU A 221 6.85 -5.29 -10.34
C LEU A 221 5.89 -5.21 -11.53
N PHE A 222 6.43 -5.24 -12.74
CA PHE A 222 5.70 -4.97 -13.98
C PHE A 222 5.49 -6.24 -14.84
N ASP A 223 6.33 -7.28 -14.72
CA ASP A 223 6.29 -8.51 -15.54
C ASP A 223 5.47 -9.67 -14.95
N ASP A 224 4.33 -9.41 -14.29
CA ASP A 224 3.28 -10.45 -14.20
C ASP A 224 2.56 -10.63 -15.57
N ILE A 225 3.39 -10.71 -16.62
CA ILE A 225 3.11 -10.57 -18.06
C ILE A 225 2.52 -11.84 -18.65
N VAL A 226 2.69 -12.99 -18.01
CA VAL A 226 2.13 -14.24 -18.54
C VAL A 226 0.59 -14.16 -18.57
N GLU A 227 -0.03 -13.30 -17.77
CA GLU A 227 -1.50 -13.16 -17.70
C GLU A 227 -2.04 -11.72 -17.89
N ARG A 228 -1.20 -10.72 -18.20
CA ARG A 228 -1.63 -9.30 -18.36
C ARG A 228 -2.50 -8.79 -17.19
N LYS A 229 -2.10 -9.08 -15.97
CA LYS A 229 -2.86 -8.75 -14.75
C LYS A 229 -2.74 -7.30 -14.28
N ASN A 230 -1.97 -6.45 -14.97
CA ASN A 230 -1.72 -5.06 -14.56
C ASN A 230 -2.86 -4.09 -14.91
N PHE A 231 -4.11 -4.50 -14.68
CA PHE A 231 -5.30 -3.72 -15.05
C PHE A 231 -5.33 -2.32 -14.42
N CYS A 232 -4.81 -2.19 -13.20
CA CYS A 232 -4.74 -0.92 -12.49
C CYS A 232 -3.69 0.01 -13.12
N LEU A 233 -2.49 -0.49 -13.40
CA LEU A 233 -1.46 0.27 -14.12
C LEU A 233 -1.94 0.70 -15.52
N ASP A 234 -2.55 -0.22 -16.27
CA ASP A 234 -3.15 0.05 -17.58
C ASP A 234 -4.22 1.15 -17.50
N ALA A 235 -4.94 1.26 -16.38
CA ALA A 235 -5.90 2.32 -16.12
C ALA A 235 -5.25 3.65 -15.78
N MET A 236 -4.29 3.64 -14.87
CA MET A 236 -3.57 4.84 -14.43
C MET A 236 -2.79 5.48 -15.57
N GLN A 237 -2.01 4.69 -16.34
CA GLN A 237 -1.06 5.23 -17.33
C GLN A 237 -1.73 6.09 -18.40
N LYS A 238 -2.97 5.76 -18.80
CA LYS A 238 -3.74 6.53 -19.80
C LYS A 238 -3.98 7.99 -19.42
N TYR A 239 -4.01 8.30 -18.13
CA TYR A 239 -4.29 9.63 -17.61
C TYR A 239 -3.03 10.37 -17.13
N ILE A 240 -1.86 9.75 -17.25
CA ILE A 240 -0.58 10.39 -16.97
C ILE A 240 -0.14 11.21 -18.19
N ASP A 241 0.07 12.51 -18.02
CA ASP A 241 0.50 13.40 -19.10
C ASP A 241 2.03 13.47 -19.22
N PHE A 242 2.58 12.75 -20.20
CA PHE A 242 4.00 12.79 -20.55
C PHE A 242 4.38 13.94 -21.51
N LYS A 243 3.41 14.71 -22.03
CA LYS A 243 3.68 15.71 -23.09
C LYS A 243 4.30 17.00 -22.56
N LYS A 244 3.97 17.37 -21.32
CA LYS A 244 4.39 18.65 -20.74
C LYS A 244 5.72 18.55 -20.02
N ASN A 245 5.80 17.64 -19.05
CA ASN A 245 6.95 17.43 -18.17
C ASN A 245 7.02 15.95 -17.77
N ASN A 246 8.12 15.53 -17.16
CA ASN A 246 8.20 14.21 -16.54
C ASN A 246 7.23 14.14 -15.34
N PRO A 247 6.17 13.31 -15.42
CA PRO A 247 5.14 13.24 -14.38
C PRO A 247 5.65 12.68 -13.05
N PHE A 248 6.77 11.95 -13.08
CA PHE A 248 7.37 11.33 -11.90
C PHE A 248 8.37 12.25 -11.19
N ALA A 249 8.83 13.34 -11.82
CA ALA A 249 9.96 14.13 -11.33
C ALA A 249 9.76 14.61 -9.88
N LYS A 250 8.58 15.17 -9.57
CA LYS A 250 8.27 15.71 -8.23
C LYS A 250 8.24 14.64 -7.15
N ILE A 251 7.62 13.49 -7.40
CA ILE A 251 7.51 12.41 -6.41
C ILE A 251 8.84 11.69 -6.23
N VAL A 252 9.56 11.38 -7.30
CA VAL A 252 10.88 10.76 -7.23
C VAL A 252 11.86 11.65 -6.49
N HIS A 253 11.84 12.97 -6.74
CA HIS A 253 12.64 13.91 -5.97
C HIS A 253 12.32 13.85 -4.47
N ARG A 254 11.04 13.82 -4.08
CA ARG A 254 10.63 13.66 -2.66
C ARG A 254 11.14 12.35 -2.05
N ILE A 255 11.11 11.25 -2.82
CA ILE A 255 11.61 9.93 -2.37
C ILE A 255 13.13 9.97 -2.19
N GLU A 256 13.87 10.43 -3.20
CA GLU A 256 15.34 10.48 -3.18
C GLU A 256 15.88 11.40 -2.08
N THR A 257 15.16 12.47 -1.77
CA THR A 257 15.52 13.44 -0.72
C THR A 257 14.99 13.08 0.67
N LEU A 258 14.29 11.95 0.81
CA LEU A 258 13.83 11.46 2.10
C LEU A 258 15.03 11.20 3.02
N SER A 259 15.12 11.90 4.15
CA SER A 259 16.25 11.77 5.07
C SER A 259 16.30 10.38 5.70
N ASP A 260 17.50 9.82 5.85
CA ASP A 260 17.70 8.51 6.51
C ASP A 260 17.18 8.53 7.95
N SER A 261 17.32 9.64 8.66
CA SER A 261 16.78 9.81 10.02
C SER A 261 15.27 9.62 10.08
N PHE A 262 14.53 10.17 9.12
CA PHE A 262 13.09 9.94 9.01
C PHE A 262 12.76 8.48 8.72
N ILE A 263 13.49 7.81 7.81
CA ILE A 263 13.27 6.39 7.51
C ILE A 263 13.46 5.54 8.78
N ILE A 264 14.56 5.79 9.50
CA ILE A 264 14.87 5.11 10.76
C ILE A 264 13.78 5.37 11.80
N GLU A 265 13.32 6.61 11.94
CA GLU A 265 12.23 6.98 12.85
C GLU A 265 10.92 6.26 12.49
N ALA A 266 10.49 6.35 11.23
CA ALA A 266 9.26 5.73 10.74
C ALA A 266 9.25 4.22 10.96
N VAL A 267 10.36 3.53 10.66
CA VAL A 267 10.48 2.08 10.90
C VAL A 267 10.51 1.76 12.39
N ASN A 268 11.18 2.58 13.21
CA ASN A 268 11.20 2.36 14.66
C ASN A 268 9.86 2.63 15.35
N ASN A 269 8.99 3.45 14.74
CA ASN A 269 7.63 3.70 15.22
C ASN A 269 6.69 2.50 15.00
N ILE A 270 7.07 1.53 14.17
CA ILE A 270 6.32 0.27 14.04
C ILE A 270 6.28 -0.43 15.42
N PRO A 271 5.08 -0.74 15.94
CA PRO A 271 4.95 -1.54 17.15
C PRO A 271 5.63 -2.90 17.04
N ASP A 272 6.53 -3.22 17.98
CA ASP A 272 7.25 -4.50 18.01
C ASP A 272 6.30 -5.71 18.04
N VAL A 273 5.11 -5.54 18.62
CA VAL A 273 4.07 -6.57 18.72
C VAL A 273 3.48 -6.98 17.36
N TRP A 274 3.73 -6.17 16.31
CA TRP A 274 3.33 -6.48 14.95
C TRP A 274 4.41 -7.19 14.15
N LEU A 275 5.60 -7.40 14.72
CA LEU A 275 6.75 -8.01 14.05
C LEU A 275 7.04 -9.38 14.68
N VAL A 276 7.56 -10.32 13.88
CA VAL A 276 7.99 -11.66 14.31
C VAL A 276 9.35 -11.60 15.01
N ASN A 277 10.29 -10.87 14.42
CA ASN A 277 11.61 -10.56 14.93
C ASN A 277 11.88 -9.04 14.80
N PRO A 278 11.41 -8.23 15.76
CA PRO A 278 11.38 -6.77 15.63
C PRO A 278 12.72 -6.15 15.25
N LYS A 279 13.82 -6.64 15.83
CA LYS A 279 15.16 -6.10 15.57
C LYS A 279 15.60 -6.37 14.12
N GLU A 280 15.54 -7.63 13.69
CA GLU A 280 15.97 -8.02 12.34
C GLU A 280 15.07 -7.37 11.27
N GLU A 281 13.75 -7.37 11.49
CA GLU A 281 12.78 -6.79 10.56
C GLU A 281 13.00 -5.31 10.33
N LYS A 282 13.15 -4.54 11.42
CA LYS A 282 13.42 -3.11 11.34
C LYS A 282 14.74 -2.82 10.61
N GLU A 283 15.80 -3.57 10.89
CA GLU A 283 17.08 -3.43 10.20
C GLU A 283 16.95 -3.71 8.69
N VAL A 284 16.18 -4.72 8.31
CA VAL A 284 15.92 -5.08 6.91
C VAL A 284 15.10 -4.00 6.20
N TYR A 285 14.02 -3.51 6.80
CA TYR A 285 13.19 -2.44 6.20
C TYR A 285 13.96 -1.12 6.06
N ILE A 286 14.75 -0.73 7.06
CA ILE A 286 15.60 0.46 6.97
C ILE A 286 16.59 0.33 5.82
N SER A 287 17.30 -0.79 5.76
CA SER A 287 18.31 -1.04 4.71
C SER A 287 17.69 -1.02 3.32
N PHE A 288 16.51 -1.64 3.18
CA PHE A 288 15.76 -1.64 1.93
C PHE A 288 15.37 -0.23 1.51
N LEU A 289 14.68 0.53 2.36
CA LEU A 289 14.19 1.86 1.98
C LEU A 289 15.32 2.83 1.63
N ILE A 290 16.45 2.78 2.36
CA ILE A 290 17.64 3.59 2.05
C ILE A 290 18.24 3.22 0.69
N SER A 291 18.33 1.92 0.40
CA SER A 291 18.80 1.42 -0.90
C SER A 291 17.82 1.80 -2.02
N GLN A 292 16.54 1.54 -1.82
CA GLN A 292 15.47 1.63 -2.80
C GLN A 292 15.22 3.08 -3.25
N LYS A 293 15.27 4.05 -2.32
CA LYS A 293 15.15 5.46 -2.71
C LYS A 293 16.26 5.91 -3.67
N SER A 294 17.41 5.23 -3.66
CA SER A 294 18.57 5.57 -4.51
C SER A 294 18.52 4.94 -5.91
N ILE A 295 17.54 4.07 -6.17
CA ILE A 295 17.33 3.35 -7.44
C ILE A 295 15.92 3.50 -8.01
N VAL A 296 14.97 4.10 -7.29
CA VAL A 296 13.58 4.29 -7.75
C VAL A 296 13.49 4.98 -9.12
N ARG A 297 14.37 5.95 -9.38
CA ARG A 297 14.48 6.64 -10.66
C ARG A 297 14.91 5.68 -11.78
N ASP A 298 15.84 4.79 -11.50
CA ASP A 298 16.33 3.81 -12.46
C ASP A 298 15.24 2.79 -12.80
N ILE A 299 14.47 2.32 -11.81
CA ILE A 299 13.32 1.43 -12.02
C ILE A 299 12.29 2.07 -12.97
N ILE A 300 11.90 3.32 -12.71
CA ILE A 300 10.95 4.05 -13.55
C ILE A 300 11.51 4.29 -14.96
N ASN A 301 12.81 4.59 -15.08
CA ASN A 301 13.45 4.75 -16.39
C ASN A 301 13.42 3.45 -17.20
N GLU A 302 13.63 2.30 -16.56
CA GLU A 302 13.56 1.00 -17.24
C GLU A 302 12.13 0.68 -17.63
N ALA A 303 11.14 0.90 -16.76
CA ALA A 303 9.72 0.71 -17.08
C ALA A 303 9.26 1.57 -18.28
N CYS A 304 9.80 2.79 -18.41
CA CYS A 304 9.50 3.67 -19.54
C CYS A 304 10.23 3.29 -20.84
N ARG A 305 11.35 2.56 -20.76
CA ARG A 305 12.13 2.11 -21.92
C ARG A 305 11.76 0.71 -22.39
N CYS A 306 11.17 -0.09 -21.51
CA CYS A 306 10.93 -1.50 -21.74
C CYS A 306 10.09 -1.71 -23.02
N ASN A 307 10.50 -2.66 -23.84
CA ASN A 307 9.81 -3.04 -25.09
C ASN A 307 8.42 -3.67 -24.83
N LEU A 308 8.08 -3.90 -23.56
CA LEU A 308 6.80 -4.44 -23.12
C LEU A 308 5.72 -3.36 -23.02
N HIS A 309 6.07 -2.08 -23.29
CA HIS A 309 5.15 -0.96 -23.41
C HIS A 309 4.26 -0.74 -22.17
N HIS A 310 4.83 -0.77 -20.95
CA HIS A 310 4.08 -0.46 -19.72
C HIS A 310 3.37 0.90 -19.76
N PHE A 311 3.88 1.83 -20.57
CA PHE A 311 3.30 3.14 -20.84
C PHE A 311 3.00 3.32 -22.33
N ASP A 312 1.82 2.90 -22.78
CA ASP A 312 1.40 3.00 -24.19
C ASP A 312 1.37 4.43 -24.72
N ASN A 313 1.16 5.41 -23.83
CA ASN A 313 1.15 6.84 -24.17
C ASN A 313 2.53 7.50 -24.15
N TRP A 314 3.59 6.71 -23.93
CA TRP A 314 4.98 7.15 -23.97
C TRP A 314 5.72 6.53 -25.16
N ASN A 315 6.58 7.31 -25.81
CA ASN A 315 7.29 6.90 -27.02
C ASN A 315 8.60 6.14 -26.76
N GLY A 316 8.82 5.67 -25.53
CA GLY A 316 10.03 4.95 -25.14
C GLY A 316 11.29 5.81 -24.97
N GLN A 317 11.18 7.14 -25.08
CA GLN A 317 12.33 8.03 -24.90
C GLN A 317 12.79 8.07 -23.45
N LYS A 318 14.00 8.57 -23.22
CA LYS A 318 14.52 8.80 -21.87
C LYS A 318 13.71 9.92 -21.20
N LEU A 319 13.19 9.65 -20.00
CA LEU A 319 12.60 10.68 -19.16
C LEU A 319 13.63 11.76 -18.81
N TYR A 320 13.18 13.01 -18.86
CA TYR A 320 13.99 14.14 -18.44
C TYR A 320 13.72 14.46 -16.97
N TRP A 321 14.78 14.50 -16.17
CA TRP A 321 14.72 14.67 -14.72
C TRP A 321 15.30 16.04 -14.37
N ASN A 322 14.44 17.04 -14.20
CA ASN A 322 14.80 18.38 -13.75
C ASN A 322 14.33 18.66 -12.33
#